data_AF-A0A6G1L5I8-F1
#
_entry.id   AF-A0A6G1L5I8-F1
#
_cell.length_a   1.000
_cell.length_b   1.000
_cell.length_c   1.000
_cell.angle_alpha   90.00
_cell.angle_beta   90.00
_cell.angle_gamma   90.00
#
_symmetry.space_group_name_H-M   'P 1'
#
loop_
_entity.id
_entity.type
_entity.pdbx_description
1 polymer ?
#
loop_
_entity_poly.entity_id
_entity_poly.type
_entity_poly.pdbx_seq_one_letter_code
_entity_poly.pdbx_strand_id
1 'polypeptide(L)'
;LTTLSLMRPEAFSYGVLAADRLPGLLLYGPPGTGKTLLAKAVAKESKATVLEVSGAQIYEKYVGEGEKMVRAVFSLAKKLSPCIVFIDEADAIFGSRSNVGNRNTHREIINQFLREWDGMDDHGVFIMVASNRPFDLDDAVLRRLPRRLLVDLPVAKDREAILGIHLKNEQLDTSVDLAKLAERTPFYSGSDLKNLAVSAALAAVREENDLVAANASNADFKLPEKRTLSSKHFEKAITEISASVSEDMASLTAIRKFDDQFGDRKGRRKKSSYGFGPTDAVVDESSVLVR
;
A
#
# COMPACT_ATOMS: atom_id res chain seq x y z
N LEU A 1 -0.07 15.66 7.99
CA LEU A 1 -0.60 16.90 7.36
C LEU A 1 -2.09 17.03 7.64
N THR A 2 -2.90 16.00 7.35
CA THR A 2 -4.29 15.89 7.78
C THR A 2 -4.46 16.12 9.29
N THR A 3 -3.63 15.46 10.11
CA THR A 3 -3.66 15.61 11.57
C THR A 3 -3.26 17.01 12.04
N LEU A 4 -2.39 17.73 11.30
CA LEU A 4 -1.95 19.08 11.69
C LEU A 4 -3.03 20.14 11.43
N SER A 5 -3.76 20.00 10.32
CA SER A 5 -4.94 20.82 10.03
C SER A 5 -6.03 20.63 11.08
N LEU A 6 -6.24 19.38 11.51
CA LEU A 6 -7.23 19.05 12.54
C LEU A 6 -6.80 19.46 13.96
N MET A 7 -5.51 19.39 14.29
CA MET A 7 -5.00 19.74 15.63
C MET A 7 -4.82 21.24 15.84
N ARG A 8 -4.52 22.03 14.80
CA ARG A 8 -4.34 23.48 14.89
C ARG A 8 -5.03 24.22 13.74
N PRO A 9 -6.38 24.25 13.72
CA PRO A 9 -7.13 24.91 12.65
C PRO A 9 -6.81 26.41 12.53
N GLU A 10 -6.49 27.09 13.64
CA GLU A 10 -6.10 28.51 13.65
C GLU A 10 -4.82 28.80 12.85
N ALA A 11 -3.89 27.84 12.72
CA ALA A 11 -2.69 28.02 11.92
C ALA A 11 -2.96 27.96 10.40
N PHE A 12 -4.15 27.47 10.01
CA PHE A 12 -4.61 27.36 8.63
C PHE A 12 -5.66 28.44 8.28
N SER A 13 -5.87 29.43 9.16
CA SER A 13 -6.80 30.55 8.93
C SER A 13 -6.11 31.84 8.45
N TYR A 14 -4.78 31.89 8.44
CA TYR A 14 -4.02 33.04 7.94
C TYR A 14 -2.83 32.66 7.03
N GLY A 15 -2.39 33.62 6.21
CA GLY A 15 -1.21 33.48 5.35
C GLY A 15 -1.39 32.49 4.20
N VAL A 16 -0.28 31.94 3.72
CA VAL A 16 -0.27 31.00 2.57
C VAL A 16 -1.10 29.74 2.87
N LEU A 17 -1.20 29.31 4.13
CA LEU A 17 -1.99 28.13 4.52
C LEU A 17 -3.50 28.37 4.52
N ALA A 18 -3.93 29.64 4.52
CA ALA A 18 -5.33 30.02 4.33
C ALA A 18 -5.71 30.12 2.85
N ALA A 19 -4.77 30.54 2.00
CA ALA A 19 -4.98 30.71 0.57
C ALA A 19 -4.78 29.40 -0.22
N ASP A 20 -3.73 28.64 0.10
CA ASP A 20 -3.32 27.43 -0.62
C ASP A 20 -3.29 26.24 0.34
N ARG A 21 -4.41 25.50 0.42
CA ARG A 21 -4.44 24.20 1.10
C ARG A 21 -3.85 23.13 0.18
N LEU A 22 -3.22 22.11 0.76
CA LEU A 22 -2.75 20.95 0.00
C LEU A 22 -3.97 20.09 -0.39
N PRO A 23 -4.38 20.08 -1.67
CA PRO A 23 -5.68 19.55 -2.08
C PRO A 23 -5.72 18.02 -2.14
N GLY A 24 -4.55 17.35 -2.17
CA GLY A 24 -4.50 15.90 -2.07
C GLY A 24 -3.12 15.26 -2.05
N LEU A 25 -3.13 13.94 -1.86
CA LEU A 25 -1.97 13.07 -1.74
C LEU A 25 -2.12 11.86 -2.66
N LEU A 26 -1.10 11.61 -3.49
CA LEU A 26 -0.97 10.39 -4.28
C LEU A 26 -0.08 9.38 -3.54
N LEU A 27 -0.62 8.21 -3.24
CA LEU A 27 0.10 7.01 -2.81
C LEU A 27 0.32 6.12 -4.03
N TYR A 28 1.56 5.88 -4.41
CA TYR A 28 1.87 4.99 -5.55
C TYR A 28 2.97 4.00 -5.18
N GLY A 29 3.00 2.89 -5.89
CA GLY A 29 3.99 1.84 -5.64
C GLY A 29 3.51 0.48 -6.11
N PRO A 30 4.35 -0.56 -6.02
CA PRO A 30 3.98 -1.91 -6.42
C PRO A 30 2.76 -2.43 -5.65
N PRO A 31 2.00 -3.38 -6.23
CA PRO A 31 0.88 -4.00 -5.53
C PRO A 31 1.36 -4.73 -4.27
N GLY A 32 0.48 -4.86 -3.27
CA GLY A 32 0.78 -5.59 -2.04
C GLY A 32 1.66 -4.86 -1.01
N THR A 33 2.02 -3.59 -1.23
CA THR A 33 2.78 -2.77 -0.25
C THR A 33 1.92 -2.05 0.80
N GLY A 34 0.61 -2.34 0.83
CA GLY A 34 -0.28 -1.82 1.90
C GLY A 34 -0.72 -0.37 1.74
N LYS A 35 -0.76 0.18 0.51
CA LYS A 35 -1.28 1.54 0.24
C LYS A 35 -2.68 1.78 0.83
N THR A 36 -3.60 0.85 0.60
CA THR A 36 -4.96 0.84 1.16
C THR A 36 -4.95 0.79 2.69
N LEU A 37 -4.07 -0.03 3.28
CA LEU A 37 -3.92 -0.14 4.74
C LEU A 37 -3.37 1.16 5.34
N LEU A 38 -2.40 1.79 4.69
CA LEU A 38 -1.83 3.06 5.12
C LEU A 38 -2.89 4.17 5.12
N ALA A 39 -3.71 4.25 4.07
CA ALA A 39 -4.82 5.19 4.02
C ALA A 39 -5.82 4.97 5.17
N LYS A 40 -6.19 3.72 5.42
CA LYS A 40 -7.07 3.34 6.56
C LYS A 40 -6.45 3.62 7.93
N ALA A 41 -5.13 3.52 8.05
CA ALA A 41 -4.43 3.87 9.28
C ALA A 41 -4.44 5.39 9.53
N VAL A 42 -4.13 6.19 8.50
CA VAL A 42 -4.19 7.67 8.56
C VAL A 42 -5.61 8.13 8.87
N ALA A 43 -6.60 7.52 8.24
CA ALA A 43 -8.02 7.71 8.52
C ALA A 43 -8.33 7.54 10.01
N LYS A 44 -7.96 6.39 10.58
CA LYS A 44 -8.19 6.06 11.99
C LYS A 44 -7.47 7.01 12.95
N GLU A 45 -6.23 7.40 12.64
CA GLU A 45 -5.43 8.30 13.48
C GLU A 45 -5.96 9.75 13.45
N SER A 46 -6.44 10.18 12.28
CA SER A 46 -6.93 11.55 12.08
C SER A 46 -8.28 11.83 12.76
N LYS A 47 -9.01 10.80 13.22
CA LYS A 47 -10.39 10.90 13.74
C LYS A 47 -11.39 11.57 12.75
N ALA A 48 -11.02 11.68 11.47
CA ALA A 48 -11.89 12.22 10.44
C ALA A 48 -12.79 11.12 9.85
N THR A 49 -13.94 11.51 9.30
CA THR A 49 -14.81 10.59 8.58
C THR A 49 -14.16 10.19 7.26
N VAL A 50 -14.13 8.90 6.94
CA VAL A 50 -13.45 8.42 5.73
C VAL A 50 -14.43 7.80 4.77
N LEU A 51 -14.42 8.33 3.55
CA LEU A 51 -15.18 7.82 2.41
C LEU A 51 -14.23 7.06 1.50
N GLU A 52 -14.29 5.74 1.56
CA GLU A 52 -13.55 4.85 0.66
C GLU A 52 -14.36 4.66 -0.62
N VAL A 53 -13.74 4.95 -1.76
CA VAL A 53 -14.33 4.80 -3.09
C VAL A 53 -13.37 3.99 -3.94
N SER A 54 -13.83 2.86 -4.45
CA SER A 54 -13.03 2.06 -5.38
C SER A 54 -13.19 2.57 -6.80
N GLY A 55 -12.08 2.57 -7.55
CA GLY A 55 -12.06 2.88 -8.97
C GLY A 55 -13.10 2.12 -9.80
N ALA A 56 -13.34 0.86 -9.43
CA ALA A 56 -14.30 -0.01 -10.09
C ALA A 56 -15.76 0.38 -9.84
N GLN A 57 -16.09 0.96 -8.67
CA GLN A 57 -17.47 1.31 -8.30
C GLN A 57 -18.00 2.52 -9.06
N ILE A 58 -17.13 3.42 -9.51
CA ILE A 58 -17.51 4.60 -10.31
C ILE A 58 -17.81 4.19 -11.76
N TYR A 59 -17.27 3.06 -12.21
CA TYR A 59 -17.38 2.57 -13.59
C TYR A 59 -18.44 1.46 -13.71
N GLU A 60 -19.72 1.82 -13.59
CA GLU A 60 -20.81 0.92 -14.00
C GLU A 60 -21.11 1.06 -15.50
N LYS A 61 -21.62 -0.01 -16.12
CA LYS A 61 -21.80 -0.13 -17.58
C LYS A 61 -22.82 0.86 -18.18
N TYR A 62 -23.49 1.66 -17.36
CA TYR A 62 -24.54 2.58 -17.78
C TYR A 62 -24.02 4.01 -17.94
N VAL A 63 -24.26 4.59 -19.11
CA VAL A 63 -23.85 5.96 -19.48
C VAL A 63 -24.55 6.96 -18.55
N GLY A 64 -23.77 7.83 -17.88
CA GLY A 64 -24.28 8.91 -17.02
C GLY A 64 -24.48 8.56 -15.53
N GLU A 65 -24.38 7.28 -15.14
CA GLU A 65 -24.44 6.90 -13.71
C GLU A 65 -23.13 7.23 -12.99
N GLY A 66 -21.98 7.07 -13.66
CA GLY A 66 -20.68 7.42 -13.09
C GLY A 66 -20.56 8.90 -12.68
N GLU A 67 -21.07 9.83 -13.50
CA GLU A 67 -21.06 11.26 -13.14
C GLU A 67 -21.94 11.58 -11.93
N LYS A 68 -23.12 10.97 -11.86
CA LYS A 68 -24.04 11.13 -10.71
C LYS A 68 -23.41 10.57 -9.44
N MET A 69 -22.76 9.42 -9.53
CA MET A 69 -22.06 8.80 -8.42
C MET A 69 -20.92 9.69 -7.92
N VAL A 70 -20.10 10.24 -8.82
CA VAL A 70 -19.05 11.21 -8.49
C VAL A 70 -19.65 12.40 -7.74
N ARG A 71 -20.70 13.03 -8.27
CA ARG A 71 -21.39 14.15 -7.58
C ARG A 71 -21.94 13.76 -6.21
N ALA A 72 -22.50 12.56 -6.09
CA ALA A 72 -23.04 12.05 -4.82
C ALA A 72 -21.94 11.86 -3.77
N VAL A 73 -20.80 11.26 -4.15
CA VAL A 73 -19.62 11.07 -3.28
C VAL A 73 -19.12 12.41 -2.78
N PHE A 74 -18.91 13.39 -3.67
CA PHE A 74 -18.41 14.71 -3.29
C PHE A 74 -19.43 15.51 -2.47
N SER A 75 -20.73 15.43 -2.79
CA SER A 75 -21.79 16.03 -1.97
C SER A 75 -21.85 15.44 -0.57
N LEU A 76 -21.67 14.12 -0.44
CA LEU A 76 -21.59 13.45 0.85
C LEU A 76 -20.34 13.87 1.63
N ALA A 77 -19.18 13.96 0.96
CA ALA A 77 -17.93 14.40 1.57
C ALA A 77 -18.03 15.82 2.13
N LYS A 78 -18.71 16.74 1.42
CA LYS A 78 -18.97 18.11 1.88
C LYS A 78 -19.82 18.14 3.15
N LYS A 79 -20.83 17.27 3.26
CA LYS A 79 -21.71 17.16 4.45
C LYS A 79 -21.00 16.53 5.65
N LEU A 80 -20.01 15.67 5.42
CA LEU A 80 -19.29 14.93 6.45
C LEU A 80 -17.97 15.61 6.89
N SER A 81 -17.79 16.90 6.57
CA SER A 81 -16.58 17.65 6.92
C SER A 81 -16.35 17.71 8.44
N PRO A 82 -15.13 17.46 8.95
CA PRO A 82 -13.90 17.11 8.20
C PRO A 82 -13.90 15.66 7.70
N CYS A 83 -13.62 15.49 6.40
CA CYS A 83 -13.66 14.20 5.73
C CYS A 83 -12.37 13.90 4.94
N ILE A 84 -11.99 12.63 4.89
CA ILE A 84 -10.95 12.12 4.00
C ILE A 84 -11.63 11.27 2.92
N VAL A 85 -11.50 11.67 1.66
CA VAL A 85 -11.95 10.87 0.52
C VAL A 85 -10.77 10.02 0.05
N PHE A 86 -10.87 8.70 0.21
CA PHE A 86 -9.84 7.77 -0.22
C PHE A 86 -10.29 7.04 -1.49
N ILE A 87 -9.52 7.21 -2.56
CA ILE A 87 -9.77 6.60 -3.87
C ILE A 87 -8.74 5.52 -4.09
N ASP A 88 -9.17 4.26 -4.05
CA ASP A 88 -8.31 3.12 -4.36
C ASP A 88 -8.41 2.73 -5.84
N GLU A 89 -7.34 2.14 -6.37
CA GLU A 89 -7.24 1.73 -7.78
C GLU A 89 -7.59 2.88 -8.74
N ALA A 90 -7.04 4.07 -8.48
CA ALA A 90 -7.30 5.25 -9.30
C ALA A 90 -6.91 5.07 -10.77
N ASP A 91 -5.99 4.15 -11.08
CA ASP A 91 -5.67 3.76 -12.46
C ASP A 91 -6.87 3.12 -13.20
N ALA A 92 -7.88 2.62 -12.49
CA ALA A 92 -9.11 2.14 -13.11
C ALA A 92 -10.02 3.27 -13.63
N ILE A 93 -10.02 4.45 -12.97
CA ILE A 93 -10.82 5.64 -13.35
C ILE A 93 -10.01 6.63 -14.19
N PHE A 94 -8.74 6.83 -13.86
CA PHE A 94 -7.90 7.87 -14.43
C PHE A 94 -6.89 7.32 -15.43
N GLY A 95 -6.83 5.99 -15.59
CA GLY A 95 -5.96 5.34 -16.56
C GLY A 95 -6.41 5.61 -17.98
N SER A 96 -5.46 5.85 -18.88
CA SER A 96 -5.70 5.98 -20.30
C SER A 96 -6.12 4.63 -20.93
N ARG A 97 -7.39 4.22 -20.80
CA ARG A 97 -7.88 3.03 -21.51
C ARG A 97 -7.86 3.28 -23.02
N SER A 98 -7.06 2.48 -23.72
CA SER A 98 -6.87 2.50 -25.17
C SER A 98 -8.05 1.97 -25.98
N ASN A 99 -9.17 1.56 -25.35
CA ASN A 99 -10.33 1.03 -26.07
C ASN A 99 -11.14 2.14 -26.77
N VAL A 100 -11.16 2.04 -28.11
CA VAL A 100 -11.67 3.02 -29.08
C VAL A 100 -13.17 3.34 -28.93
N GLY A 101 -13.95 2.50 -28.23
CA GLY A 101 -15.40 2.67 -28.08
C GLY A 101 -15.89 3.51 -26.88
N ASN A 102 -15.12 3.64 -25.79
CA ASN A 102 -15.59 4.22 -24.52
C ASN A 102 -14.79 5.45 -24.04
N ARG A 103 -13.96 6.07 -24.91
CA ARG A 103 -13.08 7.19 -24.51
C ARG A 103 -13.83 8.46 -24.10
N ASN A 104 -14.96 8.77 -24.73
CA ASN A 104 -15.67 10.04 -24.48
C ASN A 104 -16.29 10.06 -23.08
N THR A 105 -17.08 9.03 -22.73
CA THR A 105 -17.70 8.90 -21.41
C THR A 105 -16.68 8.84 -20.27
N HIS A 106 -15.54 8.19 -20.50
CA HIS A 106 -14.46 8.14 -19.52
C HIS A 106 -13.83 9.51 -19.26
N ARG A 107 -13.59 10.29 -20.31
CA ARG A 107 -13.08 11.67 -20.18
C ARG A 107 -14.09 12.59 -19.51
N GLU A 108 -15.37 12.42 -19.79
CA GLU A 108 -16.45 13.17 -19.14
C GLU A 108 -16.49 12.91 -17.62
N ILE A 109 -16.38 11.64 -17.19
CA ILE A 109 -16.28 11.28 -15.77
C ILE A 109 -15.05 11.92 -15.12
N ILE A 110 -13.87 11.86 -15.76
CA ILE A 110 -12.64 12.50 -15.23
C ILE A 110 -12.84 14.00 -15.10
N ASN A 111 -13.36 14.66 -16.14
CA ASN A 111 -13.61 16.10 -16.11
C ASN A 111 -14.61 16.49 -15.02
N GLN A 112 -15.67 15.70 -14.83
CA GLN A 112 -16.64 15.90 -13.75
C GLN A 112 -15.98 15.72 -12.38
N PHE A 113 -15.13 14.71 -12.22
CA PHE A 113 -14.37 14.48 -10.99
C PHE A 113 -13.44 15.66 -10.66
N LEU A 114 -12.71 16.17 -11.66
CA LEU A 114 -11.83 17.33 -11.49
C LEU A 114 -12.60 18.60 -11.12
N ARG A 115 -13.78 18.81 -11.71
CA ARG A 115 -14.67 19.94 -11.37
C ARG A 115 -15.18 19.87 -9.92
N GLU A 116 -15.58 18.68 -9.47
CA GLU A 116 -16.02 18.51 -8.09
C GLU A 116 -14.87 18.67 -7.09
N TRP A 117 -13.65 18.23 -7.46
CA TRP A 117 -12.44 18.45 -6.68
C TRP A 117 -12.16 19.93 -6.49
N ASP A 118 -12.09 20.72 -7.57
CA ASP A 118 -11.82 22.16 -7.47
C ASP A 118 -12.88 22.89 -6.62
N GLY A 119 -14.11 22.37 -6.56
CA GLY A 119 -15.17 22.88 -5.70
C GLY A 119 -15.12 22.42 -4.24
N MET A 120 -14.02 21.82 -3.78
CA MET A 120 -13.86 21.29 -2.41
C MET A 120 -12.84 22.02 -1.55
N ASP A 121 -12.06 22.94 -2.12
CA ASP A 121 -10.96 23.61 -1.41
C ASP A 121 -11.43 24.36 -0.14
N ASP A 122 -12.66 24.88 -0.15
CA ASP A 122 -13.27 25.60 0.99
C ASP A 122 -13.84 24.68 2.09
N HIS A 123 -14.05 23.38 1.82
CA HIS A 123 -14.83 22.50 2.69
C HIS A 123 -14.00 21.64 3.65
N GLY A 124 -12.68 21.82 3.71
CA GLY A 124 -11.83 21.06 4.64
C GLY A 124 -11.78 19.56 4.36
N VAL A 125 -12.03 19.17 3.12
CA VAL A 125 -11.96 17.78 2.68
C VAL A 125 -10.58 17.48 2.12
N PHE A 126 -10.02 16.33 2.48
CA PHE A 126 -8.71 15.89 2.02
C PHE A 126 -8.82 14.68 1.10
N ILE A 127 -8.23 14.74 -0.09
CA ILE A 127 -8.30 13.64 -1.06
C ILE A 127 -7.01 12.82 -1.03
N MET A 128 -7.15 11.51 -0.81
CA MET A 128 -6.08 10.52 -0.89
C MET A 128 -6.34 9.60 -2.08
N VAL A 129 -5.35 9.45 -2.94
CA VAL A 129 -5.46 8.64 -4.15
C VAL A 129 -4.42 7.54 -4.11
N ALA A 130 -4.79 6.28 -4.30
CA ALA A 130 -3.87 5.16 -4.41
C ALA A 130 -3.85 4.59 -5.84
N SER A 131 -2.65 4.37 -6.39
CA SER A 131 -2.50 3.76 -7.71
C SER A 131 -1.31 2.81 -7.77
N ASN A 132 -1.43 1.74 -8.55
CA ASN A 132 -0.32 0.84 -8.87
C ASN A 132 0.43 1.27 -10.14
N ARG A 133 -0.16 2.16 -10.95
CA ARG A 133 0.35 2.59 -12.26
C ARG A 133 0.31 4.12 -12.36
N PRO A 134 1.21 4.82 -11.65
CA PRO A 134 1.19 6.28 -11.62
C PRO A 134 1.48 6.92 -12.99
N PHE A 135 2.14 6.20 -13.89
CA PHE A 135 2.45 6.63 -15.26
C PHE A 135 1.23 6.62 -16.20
N ASP A 136 0.14 5.92 -15.84
CA ASP A 136 -1.10 5.89 -16.63
C ASP A 136 -2.05 7.05 -16.25
N LEU A 137 -1.75 7.80 -15.20
CA LEU A 137 -2.59 8.89 -14.68
C LEU A 137 -2.48 10.14 -15.56
N ASP A 138 -3.63 10.77 -15.81
CA ASP A 138 -3.71 12.04 -16.56
C ASP A 138 -2.99 13.19 -15.84
N ASP A 139 -2.30 14.04 -16.61
CA ASP A 139 -1.56 15.21 -16.11
C ASP A 139 -2.46 16.18 -15.31
N ALA A 140 -3.74 16.30 -15.66
CA ALA A 140 -4.68 17.17 -14.95
C ALA A 140 -4.97 16.67 -13.53
N VAL A 141 -4.95 15.36 -13.31
CA VAL A 141 -5.07 14.74 -11.98
C VAL A 141 -3.76 14.92 -11.22
N LEU A 142 -2.62 14.69 -11.87
CA LEU A 142 -1.30 14.85 -11.27
C LEU A 142 -1.05 16.28 -10.75
N ARG A 143 -1.52 17.31 -11.46
CA ARG A 143 -1.42 18.72 -11.02
C ARG A 143 -2.17 19.01 -9.71
N ARG A 144 -3.27 18.30 -9.44
CA ARG A 144 -4.06 18.41 -8.20
C ARG A 144 -3.55 17.52 -7.08
N LEU A 145 -2.51 16.74 -7.34
CA LEU A 145 -1.82 15.88 -6.38
C LEU A 145 -0.38 16.37 -6.20
N PRO A 146 -0.17 17.50 -5.51
CA PRO A 146 1.17 18.05 -5.31
C PRO A 146 2.04 17.20 -4.39
N ARG A 147 1.42 16.43 -3.48
CA ARG A 147 2.13 15.47 -2.62
C ARG A 147 2.04 14.09 -3.25
N ARG A 148 3.19 13.48 -3.53
CA ARG A 148 3.30 12.17 -4.16
C ARG A 148 4.28 11.33 -3.35
N LEU A 149 3.78 10.25 -2.76
CA LEU A 149 4.53 9.38 -1.86
C LEU A 149 4.64 7.98 -2.45
N LEU A 150 5.88 7.55 -2.69
CA LEU A 150 6.20 6.20 -3.08
C LEU A 150 6.13 5.27 -1.86
N VAL A 151 5.29 4.24 -1.96
CA VAL A 151 5.23 3.11 -1.02
C VAL A 151 5.94 1.93 -1.67
N ASP A 152 7.26 1.90 -1.48
CA ASP A 152 8.16 0.87 -2.05
C ASP A 152 8.06 -0.47 -1.29
N LEU A 153 8.72 -1.50 -1.82
CA LEU A 153 8.85 -2.79 -1.16
C LEU A 153 9.59 -2.67 0.19
N PRO A 154 9.18 -3.46 1.20
CA PRO A 154 9.77 -3.40 2.55
C PRO A 154 11.24 -3.84 2.57
N VAL A 155 12.08 -3.17 3.37
CA VAL A 155 13.46 -3.62 3.62
C VAL A 155 13.48 -4.80 4.60
N ALA A 156 14.62 -5.47 4.78
CA ALA A 156 14.71 -6.65 5.65
C ALA A 156 14.14 -6.41 7.07
N LYS A 157 14.50 -5.28 7.70
CA LYS A 157 13.95 -4.88 9.01
C LYS A 157 12.43 -4.66 9.00
N ASP A 158 11.89 -4.09 7.91
CA ASP A 158 10.45 -3.89 7.76
C ASP A 158 9.74 -5.25 7.56
N ARG A 159 10.35 -6.18 6.80
CA ARG A 159 9.82 -7.52 6.60
C ARG A 159 9.78 -8.32 7.89
N GLU A 160 10.81 -8.22 8.72
CA GLU A 160 10.83 -8.80 10.07
C GLU A 160 9.67 -8.26 10.92
N ALA A 161 9.47 -6.94 10.92
CA ALA A 161 8.36 -6.32 11.65
C ALA A 161 6.98 -6.77 11.10
N ILE A 162 6.82 -6.87 9.79
CA ILE A 162 5.59 -7.34 9.14
C ILE A 162 5.32 -8.81 9.50
N LEU A 163 6.33 -9.68 9.46
CA LEU A 163 6.22 -11.07 9.90
C LEU A 163 5.82 -11.16 11.38
N GLY A 164 6.42 -10.34 12.24
CA GLY A 164 6.05 -10.25 13.66
C GLY A 164 4.59 -9.86 13.88
N ILE A 165 4.04 -8.97 13.05
CA ILE A 165 2.62 -8.60 13.10
C ILE A 165 1.73 -9.77 12.68
N HIS A 166 2.07 -10.46 11.59
CA HIS A 166 1.27 -11.58 11.09
C HIS A 166 1.32 -12.82 11.99
N LEU A 167 2.46 -13.05 12.67
CA LEU A 167 2.68 -14.20 13.53
C LEU A 167 2.37 -13.93 15.01
N LYS A 168 1.92 -12.72 15.37
CA LYS A 168 1.66 -12.31 16.76
C LYS A 168 0.73 -13.25 17.54
N ASN A 169 -0.20 -13.91 16.87
CA ASN A 169 -1.19 -14.80 17.47
C ASN A 169 -0.84 -16.29 17.32
N GLU A 170 0.28 -16.63 16.69
CA GLU A 170 0.74 -18.00 16.49
C GLU A 170 1.78 -18.37 17.55
N GLN A 171 1.89 -19.66 17.87
CA GLN A 171 3.01 -20.16 18.65
C GLN A 171 4.17 -20.50 17.70
N LEU A 172 5.32 -19.89 17.96
CA LEU A 172 6.54 -20.14 17.21
C LEU A 172 7.45 -21.06 18.01
N ASP A 173 8.00 -22.06 17.34
CA ASP A 173 9.06 -22.88 17.91
C ASP A 173 10.36 -22.08 18.05
N THR A 174 11.22 -22.50 18.96
CA THR A 174 12.55 -21.89 19.18
C THR A 174 13.46 -21.94 17.94
N SER A 175 13.17 -22.81 16.97
CA SER A 175 13.87 -22.85 15.69
C SER A 175 13.57 -21.69 14.74
N VAL A 176 12.51 -20.91 14.99
CA VAL A 176 12.06 -19.84 14.09
C VAL A 176 12.75 -18.51 14.42
N ASP A 177 13.57 -18.03 13.48
CA ASP A 177 14.22 -16.72 13.54
C ASP A 177 13.65 -15.80 12.47
N LEU A 178 12.90 -14.77 12.91
CA LEU A 178 12.23 -13.83 12.02
C LEU A 178 13.21 -12.98 11.21
N ALA A 179 14.40 -12.67 11.75
CA ALA A 179 15.41 -11.89 11.05
C ALA A 179 15.98 -12.70 9.88
N LYS A 180 16.29 -13.98 10.09
CA LYS A 180 16.73 -14.89 9.02
C LYS A 180 15.65 -15.12 7.97
N LEU A 181 14.38 -15.25 8.37
CA LEU A 181 13.27 -15.36 7.42
C LEU A 181 13.12 -14.09 6.57
N ALA A 182 13.31 -12.92 7.17
CA ALA A 182 13.28 -11.65 6.45
C ALA A 182 14.42 -11.52 5.42
N GLU A 183 15.63 -12.01 5.73
CA GLU A 183 16.75 -12.07 4.79
C GLU A 183 16.49 -13.03 3.63
N ARG A 184 15.86 -14.18 3.90
CA ARG A 184 15.51 -15.21 2.89
C ARG A 184 14.33 -14.84 1.99
N THR A 185 13.68 -13.69 2.22
CA THR A 185 12.48 -13.23 1.47
C THR A 185 12.71 -11.90 0.75
N PRO A 186 13.76 -11.76 -0.08
CA PRO A 186 13.97 -10.52 -0.83
C PRO A 186 12.82 -10.27 -1.81
N PHE A 187 12.43 -9.00 -1.97
CA PHE A 187 11.34 -8.53 -2.84
C PHE A 187 9.92 -8.96 -2.46
N TYR A 188 9.73 -9.65 -1.33
CA TYR A 188 8.38 -9.99 -0.86
C TYR A 188 7.62 -8.71 -0.49
N SER A 189 6.42 -8.56 -1.04
CA SER A 189 5.49 -7.53 -0.62
C SER A 189 4.87 -7.88 0.75
N GLY A 190 4.17 -6.92 1.37
CA GLY A 190 3.42 -7.20 2.61
C GLY A 190 2.36 -8.29 2.41
N SER A 191 1.72 -8.33 1.23
CA SER A 191 0.81 -9.41 0.86
C SER A 191 1.51 -10.77 0.72
N ASP A 192 2.72 -10.80 0.17
CA ASP A 192 3.49 -12.05 0.00
C ASP A 192 3.92 -12.60 1.37
N LEU A 193 4.36 -11.73 2.29
CA LEU A 193 4.70 -12.13 3.66
C LEU A 193 3.48 -12.67 4.43
N LYS A 194 2.30 -12.06 4.21
CA LYS A 194 1.04 -12.60 4.75
C LYS A 194 0.75 -13.99 4.19
N ASN A 195 0.87 -14.17 2.88
CA ASN A 195 0.63 -15.46 2.23
C ASN A 195 1.65 -16.52 2.66
N LEU A 196 2.89 -16.12 2.89
CA LEU A 196 3.94 -16.97 3.45
C LEU A 196 3.55 -17.48 4.84
N ALA A 197 3.10 -16.60 5.74
CA ALA A 197 2.63 -16.98 7.07
C ALA A 197 1.43 -17.93 7.00
N VAL A 198 0.49 -17.70 6.07
CA VAL A 198 -0.66 -18.59 5.84
C VAL A 198 -0.23 -19.95 5.32
N SER A 199 0.69 -20.01 4.35
CA SER A 199 1.21 -21.27 3.80
C SER A 199 1.97 -22.07 4.87
N ALA A 200 2.78 -21.41 5.70
CA ALA A 200 3.45 -22.07 6.83
C ALA A 200 2.44 -22.66 7.82
N ALA A 201 1.37 -21.92 8.12
CA ALA A 201 0.30 -22.40 8.99
C ALA A 201 -0.48 -23.59 8.39
N LEU A 202 -0.71 -23.60 7.07
CA LEU A 202 -1.31 -24.73 6.36
C LEU A 202 -0.39 -25.95 6.33
N ALA A 203 0.93 -25.74 6.21
CA ALA A 203 1.92 -26.81 6.27
C ALA A 203 1.91 -27.50 7.65
N ALA A 204 1.78 -26.74 8.74
CA ALA A 204 1.65 -27.28 10.09
C ALA A 204 0.37 -28.12 10.24
N VAL A 205 -0.78 -27.63 9.76
CA VAL A 205 -2.05 -28.37 9.82
C VAL A 205 -1.99 -29.68 9.02
N ARG A 206 -1.30 -29.69 7.88
CA ARG A 206 -1.10 -30.92 7.10
C ARG A 206 -0.29 -31.96 7.91
N GLU A 207 0.77 -31.54 8.58
CA GLU A 207 1.57 -32.41 9.44
C GLU A 207 0.76 -32.93 10.63
N GLU A 208 -0.05 -32.10 11.28
CA GLU A 208 -0.94 -32.52 12.37
C GLU A 208 -1.96 -33.57 11.91
N ASN A 209 -2.54 -33.41 10.72
CA ASN A 209 -3.45 -34.40 10.15
C ASN A 209 -2.74 -35.73 9.84
N ASP A 210 -1.51 -35.68 9.31
CA ASP A 210 -0.70 -36.87 9.05
C ASP A 210 -0.36 -37.61 10.36
N LEU A 211 -0.07 -36.87 11.45
CA LEU A 211 0.15 -37.43 12.79
C LEU A 211 -1.11 -38.08 13.36
N VAL A 212 -2.28 -37.47 13.20
CA VAL A 212 -3.56 -38.06 13.61
C VAL A 212 -3.84 -39.34 12.83
N ALA A 213 -3.61 -39.34 11.52
CA ALA A 213 -3.79 -40.52 10.68
C ALA A 213 -2.82 -41.66 11.08
N ALA A 214 -1.56 -41.33 11.36
CA ALA A 214 -0.56 -42.30 11.80
C ALA A 214 -0.86 -42.87 13.20
N ASN A 215 -1.49 -42.08 14.08
CA ASN A 215 -1.87 -42.48 15.43
C ASN A 215 -3.36 -42.85 15.56
N ALA A 216 -4.03 -43.18 14.45
CA ALA A 216 -5.46 -43.50 14.45
C ALA A 216 -5.85 -44.67 15.37
N SER A 217 -4.90 -45.56 15.71
CA SER A 217 -5.10 -46.67 16.63
C SER A 217 -4.87 -46.32 18.12
N ASN A 218 -4.37 -45.12 18.43
CA ASN A 218 -4.06 -44.68 19.78
C ASN A 218 -5.14 -43.70 20.29
N ALA A 219 -6.05 -44.21 21.13
CA ALA A 219 -7.17 -43.44 21.66
C ALA A 219 -6.78 -42.26 22.57
N ASP A 220 -5.56 -42.26 23.12
CA ASP A 220 -5.05 -41.20 23.99
C ASP A 220 -4.28 -40.11 23.23
N PHE A 221 -4.03 -40.29 21.92
CA PHE A 221 -3.33 -39.28 21.12
C PHE A 221 -4.20 -38.04 20.95
N LYS A 222 -3.74 -36.92 21.52
CA LYS A 222 -4.39 -35.61 21.38
C LYS A 222 -3.38 -34.61 20.82
N LEU A 223 -3.84 -33.85 19.83
CA LEU A 223 -3.10 -32.70 19.34
C LEU A 223 -3.03 -31.61 20.42
N PRO A 224 -1.97 -30.79 20.42
CA PRO A 224 -1.90 -29.63 21.30
C PRO A 224 -3.06 -28.65 21.02
N GLU A 225 -3.48 -27.89 22.03
CA GLU A 225 -4.56 -26.90 21.88
C GLU A 225 -4.24 -25.79 20.87
N LYS A 226 -2.96 -25.54 20.64
CA LYS A 226 -2.45 -24.57 19.66
C LYS A 226 -1.36 -25.21 18.81
N ARG A 227 -1.45 -25.00 17.50
CA ARG A 227 -0.40 -25.36 16.56
C ARG A 227 0.87 -24.58 16.85
N THR A 228 2.01 -25.24 16.69
CA THR A 228 3.34 -24.61 16.80
C THR A 228 3.99 -24.61 15.43
N LEU A 229 4.40 -23.44 14.95
CA LEU A 229 5.07 -23.29 13.66
C LEU A 229 6.59 -23.44 13.85
N SER A 230 7.18 -24.33 13.06
CA SER A 230 8.61 -24.61 13.05
C SER A 230 9.29 -24.06 11.79
N SER A 231 10.63 -23.97 11.80
CA SER A 231 11.39 -23.52 10.62
C SER A 231 11.06 -24.32 9.35
N LYS A 232 10.76 -25.63 9.48
CA LYS A 232 10.43 -26.50 8.33
C LYS A 232 9.16 -26.05 7.60
N HIS A 233 8.18 -25.54 8.35
CA HIS A 233 6.93 -25.04 7.77
C HIS A 233 7.17 -23.79 6.94
N PHE A 234 8.02 -22.87 7.42
CA PHE A 234 8.40 -21.68 6.68
C PHE A 234 9.27 -22.00 5.47
N GLU A 235 10.15 -23.00 5.54
CA GLU A 235 10.94 -23.43 4.39
C GLU A 235 10.06 -23.97 3.26
N LYS A 236 9.07 -24.80 3.61
CA LYS A 236 8.07 -25.27 2.65
C LYS A 236 7.26 -24.11 2.09
N ALA A 237 6.85 -23.16 2.94
CA ALA A 237 6.10 -22.00 2.51
C ALA A 237 6.89 -21.10 1.53
N ILE A 238 8.20 -20.90 1.74
CA ILE A 238 9.06 -20.14 0.84
C ILE A 238 9.13 -20.83 -0.54
N THR A 239 9.14 -22.17 -0.58
CA THR A 239 9.13 -22.89 -1.86
C THR A 239 7.79 -22.82 -2.60
N GLU A 240 6.68 -22.71 -1.87
CA GLU A 240 5.33 -22.62 -2.46
C GLU A 240 4.96 -21.19 -2.88
N ILE A 241 5.35 -20.18 -2.09
CA ILE A 241 5.00 -18.78 -2.30
C ILE A 241 6.19 -18.04 -2.90
N SER A 242 6.11 -17.72 -4.19
CA SER A 242 7.08 -16.85 -4.87
C SER A 242 6.75 -15.37 -4.66
N ALA A 243 7.77 -14.51 -4.75
CA ALA A 243 7.57 -13.07 -4.70
C ALA A 243 6.69 -12.61 -5.88
N SER A 244 5.68 -11.79 -5.60
CA SER A 244 4.78 -11.25 -6.62
C SER A 244 5.46 -10.20 -7.52
N VAL A 245 6.63 -9.73 -7.13
CA VAL A 245 7.41 -8.70 -7.81
C VAL A 245 8.86 -9.13 -7.94
N SER A 246 9.45 -8.95 -9.13
CA SER A 246 10.86 -9.20 -9.42
C SER A 246 11.61 -7.89 -9.72
N GLU A 247 12.94 -7.87 -9.55
CA GLU A 247 13.77 -6.68 -9.87
C GLU A 247 13.65 -6.26 -11.34
N ASP A 248 13.52 -7.23 -12.25
CA ASP A 248 13.45 -7.00 -13.69
C ASP A 248 12.06 -6.58 -14.18
N MET A 249 11.10 -6.40 -13.27
CA MET A 249 9.75 -6.02 -13.68
C MET A 249 9.76 -4.61 -14.25
N ALA A 250 9.37 -4.49 -15.53
CA ALA A 250 9.27 -3.19 -16.21
C ALA A 250 8.40 -2.18 -15.45
N SER A 251 7.41 -2.67 -14.70
CA SER A 251 6.55 -1.87 -13.83
C SER A 251 7.31 -1.23 -12.66
N LEU A 252 8.18 -1.97 -11.96
CA LEU A 252 9.00 -1.41 -10.89
C LEU A 252 9.97 -0.35 -11.42
N THR A 253 10.60 -0.62 -12.56
CA THR A 253 11.49 0.33 -13.21
C THR A 253 10.74 1.60 -13.62
N ALA A 254 9.52 1.46 -14.17
CA ALA A 254 8.66 2.58 -14.52
C ALA A 254 8.24 3.39 -13.28
N ILE A 255 7.88 2.72 -12.18
CA ILE A 255 7.51 3.37 -10.91
C ILE A 255 8.70 4.15 -10.35
N ARG A 256 9.91 3.59 -10.37
CA ARG A 256 11.12 4.29 -9.91
C ARG A 256 11.46 5.50 -10.79
N LYS A 257 11.37 5.36 -12.10
CA LYS A 257 11.54 6.49 -13.04
C LYS A 257 10.52 7.59 -12.80
N PHE A 258 9.26 7.23 -12.54
CA PHE A 258 8.21 8.19 -12.18
C PHE A 258 8.54 8.90 -10.87
N ASP A 259 8.96 8.16 -9.83
CA ASP A 259 9.40 8.74 -8.55
C ASP A 259 10.55 9.72 -8.72
N ASP A 260 11.52 9.42 -9.59
CA ASP A 260 12.65 10.31 -9.82
C ASP A 260 12.28 11.65 -10.44
N GLN A 261 11.24 11.66 -11.29
CA GLN A 261 10.74 12.84 -11.98
C GLN A 261 9.74 13.62 -11.13
N PHE A 262 8.88 12.92 -10.39
CA PHE A 262 7.65 13.46 -9.82
C PHE A 262 7.46 13.20 -8.33
N GLY A 263 8.28 12.37 -7.72
CA GLY A 263 8.20 12.00 -6.30
C GLY A 263 8.60 13.12 -5.35
N ASP A 264 8.22 12.95 -4.08
CA ASP A 264 8.54 13.90 -3.03
C ASP A 264 10.05 13.92 -2.69
N ARG A 265 10.71 15.04 -2.97
CA ARG A 265 12.15 15.22 -2.75
C ARG A 265 12.58 15.06 -1.29
N LYS A 266 11.68 15.27 -0.32
CA LYS A 266 11.97 15.09 1.13
C LYS A 266 12.13 13.63 1.54
N GLY A 267 11.63 12.67 0.74
CA GLY A 267 11.76 11.22 0.99
C GLY A 267 13.06 10.60 0.45
N ARG A 268 13.87 11.35 -0.31
CA ARG A 268 15.17 10.88 -0.83
C ARG A 268 16.20 10.76 0.30
N ARG A 269 16.10 9.72 1.13
CA ARG A 269 17.31 9.12 1.70
C ARG A 269 18.09 8.54 0.52
N LYS A 270 19.27 9.09 0.21
CA LYS A 270 20.19 8.54 -0.81
C LYS A 270 20.38 7.04 -0.57
N LYS A 271 19.68 6.18 -1.32
CA LYS A 271 20.13 4.81 -1.54
C LYS A 271 21.20 4.89 -2.63
N SER A 272 22.43 4.54 -2.25
CA SER A 272 23.56 4.51 -3.18
C SER A 272 23.22 3.66 -4.40
N SER A 273 23.49 4.21 -5.58
CA SER A 273 23.39 3.55 -6.87
C SER A 273 24.30 2.32 -6.88
N TYR A 274 23.73 1.16 -7.20
CA TYR A 274 24.50 -0.01 -7.62
C TYR A 274 25.14 0.31 -8.97
N GLY A 275 26.47 0.35 -9.01
CA GLY A 275 27.30 0.50 -10.19
C GLY A 275 28.40 -0.54 -10.17
N PHE A 276 28.46 -1.35 -11.23
CA PHE A 276 29.41 -2.44 -11.49
C PHE A 276 30.89 -1.96 -11.49
N GLY A 277 31.76 -2.68 -10.78
CA GLY A 277 33.22 -2.60 -10.90
C GLY A 277 33.94 -3.38 -9.80
N PRO A 278 34.95 -4.24 -10.09
CA PRO A 278 35.52 -5.16 -9.11
C PRO A 278 36.70 -4.51 -8.37
N THR A 279 36.58 -4.32 -7.07
CA THR A 279 37.74 -4.16 -6.18
C THR A 279 37.38 -4.61 -4.77
N ASP A 280 38.13 -5.60 -4.29
CA ASP A 280 38.17 -6.04 -2.90
C ASP A 280 38.40 -4.86 -1.95
N ALA A 281 37.50 -4.66 -0.98
CA ALA A 281 37.82 -4.05 0.30
C ALA A 281 36.70 -4.31 1.31
N VAL A 282 37.10 -4.89 2.44
CA VAL A 282 36.41 -5.18 3.69
C VAL A 282 35.26 -4.20 4.00
N VAL A 283 34.07 -4.76 4.24
CA VAL A 283 32.89 -4.04 4.74
C VAL A 283 33.11 -3.69 6.21
N ASP A 284 33.33 -2.40 6.50
CA ASP A 284 33.26 -1.85 7.86
C ASP A 284 31.89 -1.19 8.05
N GLU A 285 31.02 -1.86 8.83
CA GLU A 285 29.65 -1.44 9.14
C GLU A 285 29.55 -0.46 10.33
N SER A 286 30.66 0.13 10.80
CA SER A 286 30.68 0.92 12.04
C SER A 286 30.42 2.44 11.92
N SER A 287 30.14 3.00 10.73
CA SER A 287 29.92 4.46 10.60
C SER A 287 28.44 4.89 10.70
N VAL A 288 27.74 4.34 11.70
CA VAL A 288 26.45 4.87 12.19
C VAL A 288 26.70 5.45 13.57
N LEU A 289 26.90 6.77 13.68
CA LEU A 289 26.49 7.64 14.80
C LEU A 289 27.12 9.06 14.74
N VAL A 290 26.26 10.07 15.00
CA VAL A 290 26.54 11.48 15.40
C VAL A 290 27.05 12.40 14.27
N ARG A 291 26.43 13.54 13.96
CA ARG A 291 25.80 14.60 14.78
C ARG A 291 24.71 15.33 13.99
#